data_AF-A7ECM7-F1
#
_entry.id   AF-A7ECM7-F1
#
_cell.length_a   1.000
_cell.length_b   1.000
_cell.length_c   1.000
_cell.angle_alpha   90.00
_cell.angle_beta   90.00
_cell.angle_gamma   90.00
#
_symmetry.space_group_name_H-M   'P 1'
#
loop_
_entity.id
_entity.type
_entity.pdbx_description
1 polymer ?
#
loop_
_entity_poly.entity_id
_entity_poly.type
_entity_poly.pdbx_seq_one_letter_code
_entity_poly.pdbx_strand_id
1 'polypeptide(L)'
;MQSNNKEAQILLAIEAIRKDKKLSIRKVVKLYNTSYTILIRRMNGLTPRMEFRSKSHNLIDLEEEVLIQYILDMEERGFSPRISDVEDMANYILETWGVKKVGKLWAHRFVK
;
A
#
# COMPACT_ATOMS: atom_id res chain seq x y z
N MET A 1 5.02 -22.10 3.94
CA MET A 1 3.59 -21.83 3.66
C MET A 1 3.49 -21.26 2.26
N GLN A 2 2.86 -21.97 1.32
CA GLN A 2 2.74 -21.52 -0.07
C GLN A 2 1.85 -20.27 -0.13
N SER A 3 2.47 -19.10 -0.21
CA SER A 3 1.78 -17.87 -0.58
C SER A 3 1.26 -18.04 -2.01
N ASN A 4 0.00 -18.44 -2.14
CA ASN A 4 -0.79 -18.36 -3.37
C ASN A 4 -0.79 -16.90 -3.84
N ASN A 5 0.24 -16.50 -4.60
CA ASN A 5 0.36 -15.15 -5.13
C ASN A 5 -0.66 -14.97 -6.27
N LYS A 6 -1.91 -14.69 -5.88
CA LYS A 6 -3.04 -14.50 -6.79
C LYS A 6 -2.75 -13.41 -7.82
N GLU A 7 -2.00 -12.37 -7.43
CA GLU A 7 -1.57 -11.31 -8.36
C GLU A 7 -0.57 -11.83 -9.39
N ALA A 8 0.39 -12.68 -9.01
CA ALA A 8 1.30 -13.30 -10.00
C ALA A 8 0.53 -14.13 -11.05
N GLN A 9 -0.50 -14.88 -10.65
CA GLN A 9 -1.34 -15.63 -11.60
C GLN A 9 -2.13 -14.70 -12.54
N ILE A 10 -2.59 -13.55 -12.04
CA ILE A 10 -3.27 -12.53 -12.85
C ILE A 10 -2.31 -11.90 -13.85
N LEU A 11 -1.08 -11.58 -13.45
CA LEU A 11 -0.08 -11.00 -14.35
C LEU A 11 0.30 -11.98 -15.47
N LEU A 12 0.52 -13.25 -15.14
CA LEU A 12 0.76 -14.31 -16.13
C LEU A 12 -0.42 -14.47 -17.10
N ALA A 13 -1.65 -14.40 -16.60
CA ALA A 13 -2.86 -14.44 -17.44
C ALA A 13 -2.94 -13.25 -18.41
N ILE A 14 -2.56 -12.05 -17.97
CA ILE A 14 -2.51 -10.84 -18.81
C ILE A 14 -1.42 -10.98 -19.89
N GLU A 15 -0.23 -11.47 -19.52
CA GLU A 15 0.85 -11.72 -20.48
C GLU A 15 0.45 -12.74 -21.55
N ALA A 16 -0.23 -13.82 -21.15
CA ALA A 16 -0.74 -14.82 -22.08
C ALA A 16 -1.72 -14.23 -23.11
N ILE A 17 -2.65 -13.37 -22.68
CA ILE A 17 -3.59 -12.66 -23.57
C ILE A 17 -2.85 -11.69 -24.51
N ARG A 18 -1.83 -11.00 -24.00
CA ARG A 18 -1.02 -10.06 -24.81
C ARG A 18 -0.22 -10.79 -25.88
N LYS A 19 0.34 -11.97 -25.55
CA LYS A 19 1.14 -12.79 -26.47
C LYS A 19 0.27 -13.46 -27.53
N ASP A 20 -0.91 -13.95 -27.17
CA ASP A 20 -1.85 -14.56 -28.10
C ASP A 20 -3.22 -13.86 -28.06
N LYS A 21 -3.40 -12.90 -28.97
CA LYS A 21 -4.65 -12.14 -29.12
C LYS A 21 -5.86 -12.98 -29.53
N LYS A 22 -5.68 -14.25 -29.94
CA LYS A 22 -6.78 -15.16 -30.27
C LYS A 22 -7.38 -15.83 -29.03
N LEU A 23 -6.71 -15.76 -27.88
CA LEU A 23 -7.21 -16.35 -26.64
C LEU A 23 -8.39 -15.56 -26.09
N SER A 24 -9.51 -16.25 -25.88
CA SER A 24 -10.64 -15.70 -25.13
C SER A 24 -10.27 -15.55 -23.65
N ILE A 25 -10.66 -14.42 -23.06
CA ILE A 25 -10.51 -14.13 -21.62
C ILE A 25 -11.09 -15.28 -20.78
N ARG A 26 -12.24 -15.86 -21.16
CA ARG A 26 -12.86 -16.98 -20.44
C ARG A 26 -11.98 -18.23 -20.40
N LYS A 27 -11.26 -18.52 -21.49
CA LYS A 27 -10.36 -19.66 -21.58
C LYS A 27 -9.14 -19.47 -20.67
N VAL A 28 -8.61 -18.26 -20.64
CA VAL A 28 -7.46 -17.87 -19.81
C VAL A 28 -7.82 -17.93 -18.32
N VAL A 29 -8.97 -17.40 -17.94
CA VAL A 29 -9.51 -17.48 -16.57
C VAL A 29 -9.57 -18.93 -16.09
N LYS A 30 -10.06 -19.85 -16.93
CA LYS A 30 -10.11 -21.29 -16.62
C LYS A 30 -8.72 -21.93 -16.51
N LEU A 31 -7.78 -21.52 -17.37
CA LEU A 31 -6.42 -22.07 -17.40
C LEU A 31 -5.58 -21.63 -16.19
N TYR A 32 -5.69 -20.37 -15.79
CA TYR A 32 -4.90 -19.77 -14.71
C TYR A 32 -5.65 -19.72 -13.37
N ASN A 33 -6.86 -20.29 -13.29
CA ASN A 33 -7.71 -20.31 -12.09
C ASN A 33 -7.91 -18.91 -11.46
N THR A 34 -8.08 -17.89 -12.30
CA THR A 34 -8.32 -16.51 -11.86
C THR A 34 -9.81 -16.16 -11.93
N SER A 35 -10.21 -15.00 -11.40
CA SER A 35 -11.57 -14.48 -11.59
C SER A 35 -11.63 -13.59 -12.83
N TYR A 36 -12.66 -13.80 -13.65
CA TYR A 36 -12.93 -13.01 -14.85
C TYR A 36 -13.00 -11.50 -14.55
N THR A 37 -13.70 -11.13 -13.48
CA THR A 37 -13.88 -9.72 -13.07
C THR A 37 -12.56 -9.08 -12.65
N ILE A 38 -11.72 -9.82 -11.92
CA ILE A 38 -10.42 -9.31 -11.46
C ILE A 38 -9.49 -9.11 -12.66
N LEU A 39 -9.44 -10.07 -13.57
CA LEU A 39 -8.60 -10.01 -14.77
C LEU A 39 -8.94 -8.79 -15.65
N ILE A 40 -10.23 -8.53 -15.91
CA ILE A 40 -10.65 -7.34 -16.68
C ILE A 40 -10.27 -6.04 -15.97
N ARG A 41 -10.51 -5.95 -14.65
CA ARG A 41 -10.13 -4.75 -13.88
C ARG A 41 -8.64 -4.46 -14.02
N ARG A 42 -7.81 -5.50 -13.94
CA ARG A 42 -6.35 -5.40 -14.05
C ARG A 42 -5.90 -5.03 -15.47
N MET A 43 -6.54 -5.59 -16.50
CA MET A 43 -6.30 -5.18 -17.89
C MET A 43 -6.67 -3.71 -18.14
N ASN A 44 -7.68 -3.19 -17.44
CA ASN A 44 -8.08 -1.78 -17.48
C ASN A 44 -7.19 -0.86 -16.60
N GLY A 45 -6.10 -1.38 -16.02
CA GLY A 45 -5.13 -0.59 -15.25
C GLY A 45 -5.49 -0.37 -13.79
N LEU A 46 -6.51 -1.06 -13.24
CA LEU A 46 -6.76 -1.01 -11.79
C LEU A 46 -5.66 -1.78 -11.06
N THR A 47 -4.98 -1.10 -10.15
CA THR A 47 -3.96 -1.67 -9.28
C THR A 47 -4.57 -2.47 -8.12
N PRO A 48 -3.82 -3.43 -7.55
CA PRO A 48 -4.20 -4.11 -6.33
C PRO A 48 -4.53 -3.16 -5.18
N ARG A 49 -5.45 -3.58 -4.32
CA ARG A 49 -5.79 -2.78 -3.12
C ARG A 49 -4.58 -2.59 -2.21
N MET A 50 -3.63 -3.53 -2.22
CA MET A 50 -2.36 -3.38 -1.49
C MET A 50 -1.50 -2.22 -2.02
N GLU A 51 -1.56 -1.94 -3.32
CA GLU A 51 -0.90 -0.78 -3.92
C GLU A 51 -1.72 0.51 -3.77
N PHE A 52 -3.01 0.40 -3.42
CA PHE A 52 -3.82 1.56 -3.07
C PHE A 52 -3.39 2.10 -1.71
N ARG A 53 -2.66 3.22 -1.76
CA ARG A 53 -2.36 4.06 -0.60
C ARG A 53 -3.67 4.41 0.10
N SER A 54 -3.77 4.11 1.40
CA SER A 54 -4.94 4.49 2.18
C SER A 54 -5.07 6.02 2.18
N LYS A 55 -6.30 6.56 2.09
CA LYS A 55 -6.53 8.00 2.21
C LYS A 55 -6.10 8.57 3.57
N SER A 56 -5.77 7.70 4.53
CA SER A 56 -5.25 8.07 5.85
C SER A 56 -3.75 8.34 5.89
N HIS A 57 -3.00 8.09 4.81
CA HIS A 57 -1.61 8.58 4.70
C HIS A 57 -1.67 10.08 4.38
N ASN A 58 -1.83 10.89 5.43
CA ASN A 58 -1.70 12.35 5.35
C ASN A 58 -0.26 12.77 5.02
N LEU A 59 0.70 11.87 5.23
CA LEU A 59 2.13 12.05 5.01
C LEU A 59 2.56 11.46 3.64
N ILE A 60 3.48 12.12 2.94
CA ILE A 60 4.20 11.66 1.75
C ILE A 60 5.23 10.58 2.18
N ASP A 61 5.63 9.68 1.27
CA ASP A 61 6.53 8.56 1.59
C ASP A 61 7.81 9.01 2.30
N LEU A 62 8.36 10.15 1.90
CA LEU A 62 9.53 10.75 2.55
C LEU A 62 9.26 11.20 4.00
N GLU A 63 8.07 11.73 4.29
CA GLU A 63 7.70 12.12 5.66
C GLU A 63 7.50 10.90 6.55
N GLU A 64 6.92 9.83 6.00
CA GLU A 64 6.76 8.57 6.74
C GLU A 64 8.12 7.93 7.04
N GLU A 65 9.07 7.99 6.10
CA GLU A 65 10.43 7.51 6.32
C GLU A 65 11.15 8.29 7.42
N VAL A 66 11.04 9.63 7.43
CA VAL A 66 11.58 10.48 8.51
C VAL A 66 10.93 10.14 9.86
N LEU A 67 9.61 9.92 9.89
CA LEU A 67 8.88 9.55 11.11
C LEU A 67 9.28 8.17 11.63
N ILE A 68 9.48 7.19 10.73
CA ILE A 68 9.98 5.84 11.09
C ILE A 68 11.39 5.95 11.66
N GLN A 69 12.28 6.72 11.02
CA GLN A 69 13.63 6.92 11.54
C GLN A 69 13.63 7.55 12.93
N TYR A 70 12.76 8.55 13.16
CA TYR A 70 12.58 9.15 14.48
C TYR A 70 12.14 8.13 15.54
N ILE A 71 11.23 7.22 15.19
CA ILE A 71 10.78 6.14 16.09
C ILE A 71 11.94 5.19 16.42
N LEU A 72 12.72 4.78 15.42
CA LEU A 72 13.87 3.89 15.61
C LEU A 72 14.97 4.54 16.48
N ASP A 73 15.25 5.82 16.23
CA ASP A 73 16.20 6.62 17.02
C ASP A 73 15.78 6.72 18.49
N MET A 74 14.47 6.83 18.77
CA MET A 74 13.95 6.83 20.14
C MET A 74 14.16 5.48 20.83
N GLU A 75 13.85 4.38 20.12
CA GLU A 75 14.05 3.03 20.66
C GLU A 75 15.53 2.74 20.93
N GLU A 76 16.44 3.17 20.05
CA GLU A 76 17.89 3.02 20.24
C GLU A 76 18.38 3.76 21.49
N ARG A 77 17.79 4.92 21.78
CA ARG A 77 18.10 5.70 22.99
C ARG A 77 17.44 5.14 24.26
N GLY A 78 16.72 4.03 24.16
CA GLY A 78 16.03 3.37 25.28
C GLY A 78 14.71 4.02 25.66
N PHE A 79 14.15 4.90 24.83
CA PHE A 79 12.82 5.47 25.03
C PHE A 79 11.78 4.64 24.27
N SER A 80 10.74 4.21 24.96
CA SER A 80 9.58 3.60 24.30
C SER A 80 8.72 4.72 23.70
N PRO A 81 8.60 4.82 22.37
CA PRO A 81 7.81 5.86 21.73
C PRO A 81 6.33 5.74 22.10
N ARG A 82 5.72 6.84 22.53
CA ARG A 82 4.27 6.90 22.77
C ARG A 82 3.56 7.35 21.51
N ILE A 83 2.27 7.02 21.42
CA ILE A 83 1.41 7.45 20.31
C ILE A 83 1.37 8.99 20.22
N SER A 84 1.45 9.69 21.35
CA SER A 84 1.57 11.16 21.39
C SER A 84 2.83 11.66 20.71
N ASP A 85 3.96 10.98 20.91
CA ASP A 85 5.26 11.41 20.38
C ASP A 85 5.28 11.27 18.85
N VAL A 86 4.62 10.22 18.33
CA VAL A 86 4.42 10.00 16.89
C VAL A 86 3.49 11.07 16.29
N GLU A 87 2.42 11.46 17.02
CA GLU A 87 1.51 12.53 16.60
C GLU A 87 2.21 13.90 16.57
N ASP A 88 3.00 14.20 17.59
CA ASP A 88 3.74 15.46 17.71
C ASP A 88 4.79 15.59 16.62
N MET A 89 5.55 14.53 16.35
CA MET A 89 6.54 14.53 15.26
C MET A 89 5.88 14.65 13.89
N ALA A 90 4.77 13.94 13.65
CA ALA A 90 4.01 14.07 12.40
C ALA A 90 3.47 15.50 12.21
N ASN A 91 2.97 16.13 13.27
CA ASN A 91 2.50 17.51 13.23
C ASN A 91 3.65 18.50 12.99
N TYR A 92 4.83 18.25 13.57
CA TYR A 92 6.02 19.06 13.35
C TYR A 92 6.48 19.04 11.88
N ILE A 93 6.47 17.87 11.25
CA ILE A 93 6.81 17.72 9.82
C ILE A 93 5.80 18.51 8.96
N LEU A 94 4.49 18.32 9.21
CA LEU A 94 3.43 19.01 8.46
C LEU A 94 3.46 20.53 8.65
N GLU A 95 3.76 21.00 9.86
CA GLU A 95 3.89 22.43 10.16
C GLU A 95 5.07 23.05 9.40
N THR A 96 6.19 22.32 9.30
CA THR A 96 7.36 22.74 8.51
C THR A 96 7.01 22.94 7.03
N TRP A 97 6.04 22.18 6.51
CA TRP A 97 5.59 22.26 5.11
C TRP A 97 4.36 23.17 4.91
N GLY A 98 3.86 23.80 5.97
CA GLY A 98 2.67 24.66 5.92
C GLY A 98 1.37 23.90 5.67
N VAL A 99 1.33 22.61 5.97
CA VAL A 99 0.17 21.72 5.79
C VAL A 99 -0.65 21.65 7.07
N LYS A 100 -1.93 21.28 6.95
CA LYS A 100 -2.80 21.08 8.12
C LYS A 100 -2.32 19.88 8.95
N LYS A 101 -2.44 20.03 10.28
CA LYS A 101 -2.17 19.00 11.28
C LYS A 101 -2.94 17.69 11.05
N VAL A 102 -2.40 16.59 11.54
CA VAL A 102 -3.05 15.28 11.48
C VAL A 102 -4.33 15.26 12.32
N GLY A 103 -5.26 14.37 11.97
CA GLY A 103 -6.49 14.19 12.76
C GLY A 103 -6.25 13.40 14.05
N LYS A 104 -7.09 13.60 15.06
CA LYS A 104 -6.98 12.98 16.41
C LYS A 104 -6.81 11.45 16.44
N LEU A 105 -7.34 10.73 15.44
CA LEU A 105 -7.24 9.26 15.36
C LEU A 105 -6.17 8.79 14.38
N TRP A 106 -5.36 9.71 13.84
CA TRP A 106 -4.38 9.38 12.82
C TRP A 106 -3.24 8.53 13.40
N ALA A 107 -2.60 8.95 14.50
CA ALA A 107 -1.49 8.22 15.09
C ALA A 107 -1.90 6.80 15.54
N HIS A 108 -3.10 6.64 16.08
CA HIS A 108 -3.67 5.32 16.40
C HIS A 108 -3.88 4.40 15.19
N ARG A 109 -4.15 4.97 14.00
CA ARG A 109 -4.30 4.20 12.75
C ARG A 109 -2.96 3.94 12.06
N PHE A 110 -1.99 4.82 12.26
CA PHE A 110 -0.64 4.72 11.72
C PHE A 110 0.14 3.56 12.35
N VAL A 111 0.00 3.36 13.68
CA VAL A 111 0.69 2.29 14.43
C VAL A 111 0.03 0.91 14.26
N LYS A 112 -1.08 0.81 13.51
CA LYS A 112 -1.86 -0.43 13.36
C LYS A 112 -1.43 -1.24 12.15
#